data_AF-A0A920BTG0-F1
#
_entry.id   AF-A0A920BTG0-F1
#
_cell.length_a   1.000
_cell.length_b   1.000
_cell.length_c   1.000
_cell.angle_alpha   90.00
_cell.angle_beta   90.00
_cell.angle_gamma   90.00
#
_symmetry.space_group_name_H-M   'P 1'
#
loop_
_entity.id
_entity.type
_entity.pdbx_description
1 polymer ?
#
loop_
_entity_poly.entity_id
_entity_poly.type
_entity_poly.pdbx_seq_one_letter_code
_entity_poly.pdbx_strand_id
1 'polypeptide(L)'
;MDKIQKEQMPILTEEEKELRILRLRQQVVANVWIQAFAGLAEAAALTKLYYLEEQVPGTLEIVQGVWIQVIGTLLEAIGLSEQLVTEDESAFFYGQRHAVTGDWIQSLGGIVEAIGGERVLEDAMRKRFDELVP
;
A
#
# COMPACT_ATOMS: atom_id res chain seq x y z
N MET A 1 -33.61 -19.54 30.84
CA MET A 1 -32.34 -19.08 30.27
C MET A 1 -32.42 -19.25 28.76
N ASP A 2 -31.71 -18.38 28.04
CA ASP A 2 -31.48 -18.37 26.58
C ASP A 2 -32.53 -17.67 25.70
N LYS A 3 -32.69 -16.37 25.97
CA LYS A 3 -32.92 -15.39 24.91
C LYS A 3 -31.58 -15.11 24.24
N ILE A 4 -31.26 -15.88 23.21
CA ILE A 4 -30.26 -15.45 22.22
C ILE A 4 -30.88 -14.25 21.51
N GLN A 5 -30.56 -13.05 21.99
CA GLN A 5 -30.69 -11.83 21.21
C GLN A 5 -29.78 -12.01 20.00
N LYS A 6 -30.33 -12.54 18.90
CA LYS A 6 -29.78 -12.24 17.59
C LYS A 6 -29.82 -10.73 17.51
N GLU A 7 -28.66 -10.08 17.53
CA GLU A 7 -28.53 -8.70 17.09
C GLU A 7 -29.08 -8.64 15.66
N GLN A 8 -30.38 -8.36 15.55
CA GLN A 8 -30.96 -7.95 14.29
C GLN A 8 -30.29 -6.62 14.01
N MET A 9 -29.38 -6.59 13.02
CA MET A 9 -28.93 -5.33 12.48
C MET A 9 -30.18 -4.51 12.18
N PRO A 10 -30.26 -3.25 12.66
CA PRO A 10 -31.40 -2.40 12.37
C PRO A 10 -31.61 -2.38 10.86
N ILE A 11 -32.85 -2.56 10.41
CA ILE A 11 -33.22 -2.42 9.00
C ILE A 11 -33.01 -0.94 8.69
N LEU A 12 -31.84 -0.60 8.13
CA LEU A 12 -31.49 0.75 7.73
C LEU A 12 -32.45 1.19 6.62
N THR A 13 -32.86 2.45 6.64
CA THR A 13 -33.46 3.07 5.46
C THR A 13 -32.42 3.15 4.33
N GLU A 14 -32.84 3.25 3.07
CA GLU A 14 -31.88 3.40 1.97
C GLU A 14 -31.03 4.67 2.13
N GLU A 15 -31.58 5.75 2.66
CA GLU A 15 -30.84 6.98 2.97
C GLU A 15 -29.75 6.76 4.05
N GLU A 16 -30.09 6.04 5.13
CA GLU A 16 -29.11 5.70 6.18
C GLU A 16 -27.98 4.81 5.64
N LYS A 17 -28.31 3.90 4.72
CA LYS A 17 -27.36 3.01 4.07
C LYS A 17 -26.43 3.77 3.12
N GLU A 18 -26.95 4.68 2.30
CA GLU A 18 -26.16 5.54 1.41
C GLU A 18 -25.19 6.42 2.21
N LEU A 19 -25.67 7.06 3.28
CA LEU A 19 -24.82 7.84 4.19
C LEU A 19 -23.71 6.99 4.82
N ARG A 20 -24.01 5.74 5.19
CA ARG A 20 -23.02 4.83 5.77
C ARG A 20 -21.99 4.40 4.73
N ILE A 21 -22.40 4.13 3.50
CA ILE A 21 -21.49 3.81 2.38
C ILE A 21 -20.56 5.00 2.12
N LEU A 22 -21.09 6.22 2.06
CA LEU A 22 -20.29 7.43 1.85
C LEU A 22 -19.23 7.60 2.95
N ARG A 23 -19.60 7.45 4.23
CA ARG A 23 -18.65 7.51 5.34
C ARG A 23 -17.56 6.45 5.24
N LEU A 24 -17.92 5.22 4.86
CA LEU A 24 -16.94 4.15 4.67
C LEU A 24 -15.98 4.46 3.51
N ARG A 25 -16.47 4.99 2.39
CA ARG A 25 -15.61 5.44 1.29
C ARG A 25 -14.64 6.54 1.74
N GLN A 26 -15.12 7.52 2.49
CA GLN A 26 -14.27 8.57 3.08
C GLN A 26 -13.19 7.99 3.99
N GLN A 27 -13.54 7.00 4.82
CA GLN A 27 -12.58 6.30 5.68
C GLN A 27 -11.53 5.53 4.87
N VAL A 28 -11.92 4.85 3.79
CA VAL A 28 -10.98 4.17 2.88
C VAL A 28 -9.98 5.17 2.33
N VAL A 29 -10.45 6.31 1.78
CA VAL A 29 -9.55 7.32 1.21
C VAL A 29 -8.61 7.93 2.24
N ALA A 30 -9.11 8.22 3.45
CA ALA A 30 -8.26 8.68 4.55
C ALA A 30 -7.17 7.65 4.90
N ASN A 31 -7.51 6.36 4.94
CA ASN A 31 -6.56 5.30 5.23
C ASN A 31 -5.50 5.14 4.13
N VAL A 32 -5.87 5.28 2.85
CA VAL A 32 -4.91 5.21 1.73
C VAL A 32 -3.94 6.41 1.77
N TRP A 33 -4.41 7.60 2.13
CA TRP A 33 -3.52 8.74 2.39
C TRP A 33 -2.55 8.49 3.55
N ILE A 34 -3.03 7.89 4.66
CA ILE A 34 -2.18 7.49 5.78
C ILE A 34 -1.11 6.50 5.32
N GLN A 35 -1.47 5.51 4.51
CA GLN A 35 -0.53 4.54 3.92
C GLN A 35 0.52 5.24 3.05
N ALA A 36 0.11 6.19 2.20
CA ALA A 36 1.05 6.94 1.37
C ALA A 36 2.10 7.70 2.20
N PHE A 37 1.67 8.37 3.28
CA PHE A 37 2.60 9.08 4.17
C PHE A 37 3.47 8.16 5.02
N ALA A 38 2.92 7.04 5.47
CA ALA A 38 3.70 6.01 6.16
C ALA A 38 4.79 5.44 5.23
N GLY A 39 4.44 5.12 3.98
CA GLY A 39 5.38 4.66 2.97
C GLY A 39 6.45 5.70 2.64
N LEU A 40 6.11 6.99 2.56
CA LEU A 40 7.10 8.07 2.40
C LEU A 40 8.12 8.09 3.53
N ALA A 41 7.66 7.93 4.78
CA ALA A 41 8.54 7.90 5.94
C ALA A 41 9.47 6.68 5.91
N GLU A 42 8.95 5.52 5.53
CA GLU A 42 9.72 4.29 5.34
C GLU A 42 10.76 4.43 4.23
N ALA A 43 10.36 4.88 3.04
CA ALA A 43 11.26 5.09 1.90
C ALA A 43 12.41 6.03 2.25
N ALA A 44 12.11 7.12 2.97
CA ALA A 44 13.13 8.06 3.44
C ALA A 44 14.08 7.44 4.49
N ALA A 45 13.57 6.60 5.38
CA ALA A 45 14.39 5.89 6.37
C ALA A 45 15.30 4.84 5.70
N LEU A 46 14.75 4.02 4.81
CA LEU A 46 15.50 3.03 4.02
C LEU A 46 16.57 3.68 3.15
N THR A 47 16.27 4.81 2.54
CA THR A 47 17.26 5.58 1.77
C THR A 47 18.43 6.01 2.67
N LYS A 48 18.17 6.45 3.91
CA LYS A 48 19.24 6.80 4.86
C LYS A 48 20.05 5.57 5.26
N LEU A 49 19.39 4.45 5.56
CA LEU A 49 20.07 3.19 5.89
C LEU A 49 20.98 2.72 4.75
N TYR A 50 20.51 2.79 3.51
CA TYR A 50 21.29 2.43 2.31
C TYR A 50 22.62 3.19 2.16
N TYR A 51 22.69 4.45 2.63
CA TYR A 51 23.92 5.24 2.61
C TYR A 51 24.79 5.09 3.87
N LEU A 52 24.27 4.49 4.93
CA LEU A 52 24.97 4.32 6.21
C LEU A 52 25.50 2.90 6.44
N GLU A 53 24.83 1.89 5.89
CA GLU A 53 25.17 0.49 6.06
C GLU A 53 26.06 -0.04 4.91
N GLU A 54 26.73 -1.17 5.16
CA GLU A 54 27.44 -1.89 4.11
C GLU A 54 26.43 -2.40 3.09
N GLN A 55 26.63 -2.02 1.83
CA GLN A 55 25.72 -2.40 0.76
C GLN A 55 25.98 -3.85 0.36
N VAL A 56 24.97 -4.68 0.56
CA VAL A 56 24.94 -6.05 0.05
C VAL A 56 24.11 -6.11 -1.24
N PRO A 57 24.27 -7.16 -2.07
CA PRO A 57 23.42 -7.35 -3.24
C PRO A 57 21.93 -7.30 -2.87
N GLY A 58 21.14 -6.54 -3.64
CA GLY A 58 19.68 -6.42 -3.42
C GLY A 58 19.23 -5.21 -2.61
N THR A 59 20.12 -4.54 -1.87
CA THR A 59 19.74 -3.40 -1.00
C THR A 59 19.19 -2.22 -1.79
N LEU A 60 19.72 -1.96 -3.00
CA LEU A 60 19.25 -0.88 -3.87
C LEU A 60 17.85 -1.18 -4.42
N GLU A 61 17.61 -2.42 -4.84
CA GLU A 61 16.31 -2.87 -5.34
C GLU A 61 15.22 -2.75 -4.27
N ILE A 62 15.52 -3.05 -3.00
CA ILE A 62 14.58 -2.82 -1.88
C ILE A 62 14.18 -1.34 -1.81
N VAL A 63 15.16 -0.43 -1.76
CA VAL A 63 14.90 1.01 -1.69
C VAL A 63 14.08 1.49 -2.89
N GLN A 64 14.43 1.04 -4.10
CA GLN A 64 13.71 1.40 -5.32
C GLN A 64 12.28 0.87 -5.31
N GLY A 65 12.07 -0.39 -4.90
CA GLY A 65 10.76 -1.02 -4.81
C GLY A 65 9.81 -0.28 -3.87
N VAL A 66 10.30 0.16 -2.72
CA VAL A 66 9.52 0.97 -1.76
C VAL A 66 9.17 2.34 -2.33
N TRP A 67 10.11 3.03 -3.00
CA TRP A 67 9.81 4.31 -3.66
C TRP A 67 8.77 4.17 -4.78
N ILE A 68 8.85 3.11 -5.58
CA ILE A 68 7.85 2.81 -6.61
C ILE A 68 6.48 2.58 -5.97
N GLN A 69 6.41 1.81 -4.88
CA GLN A 69 5.17 1.61 -4.12
C GLN A 69 4.56 2.92 -3.66
N VAL A 70 5.35 3.80 -3.04
CA VAL A 70 4.89 5.13 -2.60
C VAL A 70 4.27 5.95 -3.72
N ILE A 71 4.88 5.95 -4.91
CA ILE A 71 4.33 6.66 -6.09
C ILE A 71 2.97 6.07 -6.47
N GLY A 72 2.85 4.74 -6.45
CA GLY A 72 1.60 4.06 -6.73
C GLY A 72 0.51 4.36 -5.70
N THR A 73 0.82 4.32 -4.40
CA THR A 73 -0.14 4.64 -3.32
C THR A 73 -0.59 6.09 -3.37
N LEU A 74 0.29 7.03 -3.73
CA LEU A 74 -0.07 8.44 -3.92
C LEU A 74 -1.07 8.60 -5.09
N LEU A 75 -0.82 7.94 -6.22
CA LEU A 75 -1.74 7.97 -7.36
C LEU A 75 -3.08 7.30 -7.01
N GLU A 76 -3.06 6.24 -6.21
CA GLU A 76 -4.26 5.59 -5.68
C GLU A 76 -5.09 6.55 -4.82
N ALA A 77 -4.44 7.19 -3.85
CA ALA A 77 -5.08 8.15 -2.95
C ALA A 77 -5.72 9.31 -3.71
N ILE A 78 -5.05 9.82 -4.75
CA ILE A 78 -5.58 10.86 -5.65
C ILE A 78 -6.82 10.34 -6.39
N GLY A 79 -6.73 9.18 -7.04
CA GLY A 79 -7.83 8.60 -7.81
C GLY A 79 -9.08 8.28 -6.98
N LEU A 80 -8.90 7.82 -5.75
CA LEU A 80 -10.02 7.60 -4.82
C LEU A 80 -10.61 8.92 -4.30
N SER A 81 -9.78 9.94 -4.12
CA SER A 81 -10.22 11.29 -3.75
C SER A 81 -11.05 11.93 -4.85
N GLU A 82 -10.66 11.77 -6.12
CA GLU A 82 -11.42 12.21 -7.29
C GLU A 82 -12.81 11.53 -7.36
N GLN A 83 -12.87 10.21 -7.11
CA GLN A 83 -14.14 9.46 -7.05
C GLN A 83 -15.08 9.94 -5.92
N LEU A 84 -14.55 10.46 -4.81
CA LEU A 84 -15.34 10.92 -3.67
C LEU A 84 -16.02 12.27 -3.90
N VAL A 85 -15.42 13.14 -4.72
CA VAL A 85 -15.84 14.55 -4.86
C VAL A 85 -16.66 14.81 -6.12
N THR A 86 -16.79 13.83 -7.00
CA THR A 86 -17.52 13.96 -8.27
C THR A 86 -18.88 13.26 -8.23
N GLU A 87 -19.88 13.93 -8.78
CA GLU A 87 -21.18 13.33 -9.15
C GLU A 87 -21.24 12.97 -10.64
N ASP A 88 -20.25 13.44 -11.43
CA ASP A 88 -20.14 13.12 -12.85
C ASP A 88 -19.52 11.74 -13.05
N GLU A 89 -20.23 10.89 -13.79
CA GLU A 89 -19.87 9.50 -14.06
C GLU A 89 -18.55 9.39 -14.84
N SER A 90 -18.27 10.32 -15.76
CA SER A 90 -17.04 10.28 -16.55
C SER A 90 -15.81 10.62 -15.70
N ALA A 91 -15.92 11.62 -14.82
CA ALA A 91 -14.89 11.96 -13.85
C ALA A 91 -14.72 10.86 -12.80
N PHE A 92 -15.79 10.15 -12.42
CA PHE A 92 -15.70 8.98 -11.53
C PHE A 92 -14.81 7.90 -12.13
N PHE A 93 -15.03 7.54 -13.41
CA PHE A 93 -14.19 6.54 -14.09
C PHE A 93 -12.75 7.00 -14.30
N TYR A 94 -12.52 8.31 -14.45
CA TYR A 94 -11.16 8.84 -14.51
C TYR A 94 -10.41 8.64 -13.18
N GLY A 95 -11.06 8.96 -12.05
CA GLY A 95 -10.50 8.67 -10.72
C GLY A 95 -10.29 7.18 -10.47
N GLN A 96 -11.21 6.33 -10.92
CA GLN A 96 -11.03 4.87 -10.83
C GLN A 96 -9.84 4.39 -11.66
N ARG A 97 -9.61 4.96 -12.84
CA ARG A 97 -8.44 4.64 -13.67
C ARG A 97 -7.14 5.04 -12.98
N HIS A 98 -7.10 6.19 -12.33
CA HIS A 98 -5.95 6.59 -11.51
C HIS A 98 -5.72 5.61 -10.37
N ALA A 99 -6.78 5.24 -9.63
CA ALA A 99 -6.70 4.28 -8.55
C ALA A 99 -6.07 2.95 -8.98
N VAL A 100 -6.64 2.34 -10.04
CA VAL A 100 -6.14 1.09 -10.60
C VAL A 100 -4.71 1.21 -11.14
N THR A 101 -4.36 2.35 -11.73
CA THR A 101 -2.98 2.58 -12.19
C THR A 101 -2.01 2.66 -11.01
N GLY A 102 -2.43 3.28 -9.91
CA GLY A 102 -1.70 3.30 -8.65
C GLY A 102 -1.44 1.89 -8.13
N ASP A 103 -2.47 1.03 -8.06
CA ASP A 103 -2.36 -0.37 -7.64
C ASP A 103 -1.37 -1.19 -8.47
N TRP A 104 -1.36 -0.98 -9.79
CA TRP A 104 -0.39 -1.62 -10.67
C TRP A 104 1.04 -1.17 -10.38
N ILE A 105 1.26 0.13 -10.18
CA ILE A 105 2.58 0.66 -9.83
C ILE A 105 3.03 0.11 -8.46
N GLN A 106 2.13 0.05 -7.48
CA GLN A 106 2.41 -0.57 -6.17
C GLN A 106 2.87 -2.01 -6.32
N SER A 107 2.13 -2.80 -7.09
CA SER A 107 2.44 -4.21 -7.34
C SER A 107 3.82 -4.38 -8.00
N LEU A 108 4.16 -3.52 -8.96
CA LEU A 108 5.49 -3.54 -9.59
C LEU A 108 6.60 -3.19 -8.60
N GLY A 109 6.38 -2.20 -7.74
CA GLY A 109 7.34 -1.85 -6.68
C GLY A 109 7.55 -3.00 -5.70
N GLY A 110 6.48 -3.69 -5.30
CA GLY A 110 6.57 -4.87 -4.44
C GLY A 110 7.35 -6.03 -5.08
N ILE A 111 7.22 -6.24 -6.39
CA ILE A 111 8.04 -7.22 -7.13
C ILE A 111 9.52 -6.85 -7.10
N VAL A 112 9.85 -5.57 -7.35
CA VAL A 112 11.25 -5.09 -7.33
C VAL A 112 11.84 -5.25 -5.93
N GLU A 113 11.09 -4.89 -4.89
CA GLU A 113 11.50 -5.06 -3.50
C GLU A 113 11.74 -6.54 -3.16
N ALA A 114 10.83 -7.44 -3.55
CA ALA A 114 10.96 -8.86 -3.30
C ALA A 114 12.20 -9.47 -3.97
N ILE A 115 12.50 -9.07 -5.21
CA ILE A 115 13.74 -9.48 -5.91
C ILE A 115 14.98 -8.99 -5.14
N GLY A 116 14.94 -7.76 -4.62
CA GLY A 116 16.00 -7.24 -3.75
C GLY A 116 16.17 -8.07 -2.48
N GLY A 117 15.06 -8.37 -1.79
CA GLY A 117 15.05 -9.18 -0.58
C GLY A 117 15.60 -10.60 -0.81
N GLU A 118 15.29 -11.24 -1.94
CA GLU A 118 15.83 -12.55 -2.31
C GLU A 118 17.36 -12.50 -2.44
N ARG A 119 17.91 -11.47 -3.10
CA ARG A 119 19.36 -11.30 -3.26
C ARG A 119 20.07 -11.06 -1.93
N VAL A 120 19.46 -10.29 -1.03
CA VAL A 120 20.00 -10.08 0.33
C VAL A 120 20.06 -11.41 1.08
N LEU A 121 19.00 -12.23 0.98
CA LEU A 121 18.95 -13.54 1.62
C LEU A 121 19.98 -14.51 1.03
N GLU A 122 20.14 -14.54 -0.30
CA GLU A 122 21.14 -15.37 -0.98
C GLU A 122 22.57 -15.02 -0.56
N ASP A 123 22.91 -13.72 -0.48
CA ASP A 123 24.22 -13.25 -0.03
C ASP A 123 24.50 -13.67 1.42
N ALA A 124 23.51 -13.51 2.31
CA ALA A 124 23.61 -13.91 3.70
C ALA A 124 23.81 -15.43 3.86
N MET A 125 23.10 -16.25 3.08
CA MET A 125 23.29 -17.70 3.08
C MET A 125 24.67 -18.12 2.58
N ARG A 126 25.18 -17.45 1.52
CA ARG A 126 26.51 -17.72 0.97
C ARG A 126 27.60 -17.40 1.98
N LYS A 127 27.59 -16.20 2.56
CA LYS A 127 28.57 -15.79 3.59
C LYS A 127 28.60 -16.77 4.76
N ARG A 128 27.42 -17.19 5.24
CA ARG A 128 27.31 -18.18 6.31
C ARG A 128 27.86 -19.56 5.92
N PHE A 129 27.67 -19.99 4.68
CA PHE A 129 28.23 -21.26 4.20
C PHE A 129 29.76 -21.19 4.14
N ASP A 130 30.31 -20.10 3.61
CA ASP A 130 31.76 -19.89 3.50
C ASP A 130 32.44 -19.84 4.88
N GLU A 131 31.78 -19.30 5.91
CA GLU A 131 32.28 -19.33 7.30
C GLU A 131 32.32 -20.74 7.92
N LEU A 132 31.45 -21.65 7.45
CA LEU A 132 31.32 -23.00 7.99
C LEU A 132 32.21 -24.03 7.27
N VAL A 133 32.76 -23.69 6.11
CA VAL A 133 33.63 -24.55 5.29
C VAL A 133 34.99 -23.85 5.09
N PRO A 134 35.97 -24.07 6.00
CA PRO A 134 37.29 -23.43 5.94
C PRO A 134 38.18 -23.91 4.79
#